data_AF-A0A519YDW3-F1
#
_entry.id   AF-A0A519YDW3-F1
#
_cell.length_a   1.000
_cell.length_b   1.000
_cell.length_c   1.000
_cell.angle_alpha   90.00
_cell.angle_beta   90.00
_cell.angle_gamma   90.00
#
_symmetry.space_group_name_H-M   'P 1'
#
loop_
_entity.id
_entity.type
_entity.pdbx_description
1 polymer ?
#
loop_
_entity_poly.entity_id
_entity_poly.type
_entity_poly.pdbx_seq_one_letter_code
_entity_poly.pdbx_strand_id
1 'polypeptide(L)'
;MDDADSTRQRRIVEVLVETFADLMEADPSAFRTKFRKMAADPFAFYRGSACLFYDDLRDFDDPWADERTGRVWIHGDLHLENFGTYMNSEGTLVFDVNDFDEAYVGHFTWDLRR
;
A
#
# COMPACT_ATOMS: atom_id res chain seq x y z
N MET A 1 1.28 18.57 -24.23
CA MET A 1 1.75 17.40 -23.46
C MET A 1 0.84 17.26 -22.24
N ASP A 2 -0.49 17.27 -22.40
CA ASP A 2 -1.32 17.96 -21.38
C ASP A 2 -2.61 17.29 -20.91
N ASP A 3 -3.15 16.27 -21.57
CA ASP A 3 -4.48 15.75 -21.17
C ASP A 3 -4.40 14.49 -20.29
N ALA A 4 -3.50 13.56 -20.63
CA ALA A 4 -3.29 12.34 -19.86
C ALA A 4 -2.61 12.59 -18.50
N ASP A 5 -1.63 13.50 -18.46
CA ASP A 5 -0.93 13.85 -17.22
C ASP A 5 -1.86 14.59 -16.24
N SER A 6 -2.68 15.51 -16.78
CA SER A 6 -3.76 16.18 -16.03
C SER A 6 -4.79 15.17 -15.49
N THR A 7 -5.17 14.17 -16.29
CA THR A 7 -6.09 13.10 -15.86
C THR A 7 -5.50 12.26 -14.73
N ARG A 8 -4.22 11.87 -14.82
CA ARG A 8 -3.56 11.08 -13.76
C ARG A 8 -3.39 11.88 -12.48
N GLN A 9 -2.97 13.14 -12.57
CA GLN A 9 -2.84 14.02 -11.41
C GLN A 9 -4.18 14.18 -10.69
N ARG A 10 -5.26 14.41 -11.44
CA ARG A 10 -6.62 14.48 -10.87
C ARG A 10 -6.99 13.17 -10.15
N ARG A 11 -6.73 12.02 -10.78
CA ARG A 11 -7.02 10.70 -10.17
C ARG A 11 -6.26 10.50 -8.85
N ILE A 12 -4.98 10.87 -8.82
CA ILE A 12 -4.15 10.78 -7.61
C ILE A 12 -4.77 11.61 -6.47
N VAL A 13 -5.15 12.86 -6.75
CA VAL A 13 -5.75 13.73 -5.74
C VAL A 13 -7.10 13.18 -5.27
N GLU A 14 -7.95 12.72 -6.19
CA GLU A 14 -9.25 12.11 -5.87
C GLU A 14 -9.09 10.94 -4.90
N VAL A 15 -8.24 9.95 -5.24
CA VAL A 15 -8.05 8.76 -4.41
C VAL A 15 -7.51 9.10 -3.02
N LEU A 16 -6.54 10.03 -2.93
CA LEU A 16 -5.98 10.45 -1.65
C LEU A 16 -7.02 11.16 -0.78
N VAL A 17 -7.84 12.04 -1.38
CA VAL A 17 -8.89 12.76 -0.65
C VAL A 17 -10.00 11.80 -0.21
N GLU A 18 -10.46 10.91 -1.09
CA GLU A 18 -11.50 9.93 -0.78
C GLU A 18 -11.06 8.97 0.33
N THR A 19 -9.84 8.44 0.25
CA THR A 19 -9.31 7.48 1.24
C THR A 19 -9.15 8.11 2.60
N PHE A 20 -8.75 9.38 2.65
CA PHE A 20 -8.36 10.03 3.89
C PHE A 20 -9.37 11.06 4.43
N ALA A 21 -10.53 11.24 3.78
CA ALA A 21 -11.51 12.27 4.12
C ALA A 21 -11.87 12.28 5.62
N ASP A 22 -12.27 11.12 6.15
CA ASP A 22 -12.69 10.99 7.55
C ASP A 22 -11.54 11.31 8.53
N LEU A 23 -10.32 10.90 8.18
CA LEU A 23 -9.15 11.14 9.02
C LEU A 23 -8.66 12.59 8.92
N MET A 24 -8.82 13.23 7.75
CA MET A 24 -8.57 14.65 7.56
C MET A 24 -9.55 15.52 8.36
N GLU A 25 -10.81 15.09 8.46
CA GLU A 25 -11.81 15.75 9.31
C GLU A 25 -11.50 15.56 10.80
N ALA A 26 -11.13 14.34 11.20
CA ALA A 26 -10.80 14.01 12.59
C ALA A 26 -9.54 14.72 13.12
N ASP A 27 -8.46 14.77 12.32
CA ASP A 27 -7.23 15.49 12.68
C ASP A 27 -6.56 16.16 11.46
N PRO A 28 -6.97 17.40 11.13
CA PRO A 28 -6.38 18.17 10.04
C PRO A 28 -4.87 18.43 10.21
N SER A 29 -4.37 18.47 11.45
CA SER A 29 -2.98 18.81 11.75
C SER A 29 -2.04 17.63 11.50
N ALA A 30 -2.45 16.43 11.91
CA ALA A 30 -1.76 15.19 11.59
C ALA A 30 -1.71 14.98 10.06
N PHE A 31 -2.81 15.23 9.35
CA PHE A 31 -2.85 15.07 7.90
C PHE A 31 -1.95 16.04 7.13
N ARG A 32 -1.89 17.31 7.55
CA ARG A 32 -0.90 18.26 7.01
C ARG A 32 0.52 17.76 7.20
N THR A 33 0.82 17.15 8.33
CA THR A 33 2.14 16.57 8.61
C THR A 33 2.41 15.35 7.73
N LYS A 34 1.42 14.46 7.57
CA LYS A 34 1.49 13.30 6.67
C LYS A 34 1.79 13.73 5.23
N PHE A 35 1.04 14.68 4.68
CA PHE A 35 1.28 15.15 3.31
C PHE A 35 2.64 15.84 3.14
N ARG A 36 3.12 16.57 4.15
CA ARG A 36 4.50 17.12 4.12
C ARG A 36 5.56 16.02 4.10
N LYS A 37 5.38 14.93 4.85
CA LYS A 37 6.28 13.77 4.82
C LYS A 37 6.25 13.10 3.45
N MET A 38 5.05 12.88 2.89
CA MET A 38 4.90 12.29 1.56
C MET A 38 5.53 13.14 0.45
N ALA A 39 5.47 14.47 0.58
CA ALA A 39 6.06 15.39 -0.39
C ALA A 39 7.59 15.52 -0.30
N ALA A 40 8.24 14.88 0.68
CA ALA A 40 9.67 15.01 0.89
C ALA A 40 10.50 14.38 -0.24
N ASP A 41 10.08 13.21 -0.72
CA ASP A 41 10.77 12.46 -1.77
C ASP A 41 9.86 11.37 -2.37
N PRO A 42 10.21 10.77 -3.54
CA PRO A 42 9.39 9.75 -4.18
C PRO A 42 9.15 8.50 -3.32
N PHE A 43 10.13 8.07 -2.51
CA PHE A 43 9.98 6.90 -1.65
C PHE A 43 8.94 7.16 -0.55
N ALA A 44 9.02 8.32 0.12
CA ALA A 44 8.04 8.74 1.12
C ALA A 44 6.63 8.91 0.51
N PHE A 45 6.54 9.38 -0.74
CA PHE A 45 5.27 9.45 -1.47
C PHE A 45 4.66 8.06 -1.65
N TYR A 46 5.37 7.12 -2.28
CA TYR A 46 4.85 5.77 -2.56
C TYR A 46 4.54 5.01 -1.27
N ARG A 47 5.38 5.12 -0.24
CA ARG A 47 5.11 4.52 1.07
C ARG A 47 3.83 5.08 1.71
N GLY A 48 3.58 6.38 1.58
CA GLY A 48 2.42 7.03 2.19
C GLY A 48 1.12 6.92 1.40
N SER A 49 1.15 6.34 0.19
CA SER A 49 0.06 6.35 -0.78
C SER A 49 -0.32 4.95 -1.29
N ALA A 50 -0.21 3.92 -0.45
CA ALA A 50 -0.61 2.54 -0.77
C ALA A 50 -2.03 2.42 -1.39
N CYS A 51 -2.96 3.30 -1.02
CA CYS A 51 -4.29 3.38 -1.63
C CYS A 51 -4.27 3.63 -3.15
N LEU A 52 -3.28 4.37 -3.66
CA LEU A 52 -3.10 4.57 -5.11
C LEU A 52 -2.73 3.26 -5.81
N PHE A 53 -1.86 2.46 -5.20
CA PHE A 53 -1.50 1.15 -5.73
C PHE A 53 -2.72 0.24 -5.87
N TYR A 54 -3.54 0.15 -4.81
CA TYR A 54 -4.77 -0.65 -4.87
C TYR A 54 -5.82 -0.09 -5.81
N ASP A 55 -5.87 1.24 -5.99
CA ASP A 55 -6.74 1.86 -6.98
C ASP A 55 -6.32 1.51 -8.41
N ASP A 56 -5.02 1.63 -8.71
CA ASP A 56 -4.46 1.30 -10.03
C ASP A 56 -4.62 -0.19 -10.37
N LEU A 57 -4.58 -1.08 -9.37
CA LEU A 57 -4.80 -2.52 -9.56
C LEU A 57 -6.23 -2.88 -9.97
N ARG A 58 -7.23 -2.00 -9.75
CA ARG A 58 -8.63 -2.29 -10.14
C ARG A 58 -8.81 -2.47 -11.64
N ASP A 59 -8.03 -1.72 -12.42
CA ASP A 59 -8.06 -1.77 -13.88
C ASP A 59 -7.05 -2.77 -14.45
N PHE A 60 -6.32 -3.48 -13.58
CA PHE A 60 -5.32 -4.45 -13.98
C PHE A 60 -5.93 -5.85 -14.13
N ASP A 61 -5.84 -6.42 -15.34
CA ASP A 61 -6.22 -7.81 -15.58
C ASP A 61 -5.17 -8.75 -14.98
N ASP A 62 -5.61 -9.62 -14.07
CA ASP A 62 -4.74 -10.49 -13.30
C ASP A 62 -4.98 -11.97 -13.61
N PRO A 63 -4.35 -12.52 -14.66
CA PRO A 63 -4.64 -13.86 -15.15
C PRO A 63 -4.21 -14.96 -14.16
N TRP A 64 -3.42 -14.62 -13.13
CA TRP A 64 -2.98 -15.55 -12.11
C TRP A 64 -3.93 -15.62 -10.92
N ALA A 65 -4.91 -14.72 -10.80
CA ALA A 65 -5.89 -14.69 -9.73
C ALA A 65 -7.17 -15.44 -10.12
N ASP A 66 -7.13 -16.77 -10.07
CA ASP A 66 -8.27 -17.64 -10.36
C ASP A 66 -9.05 -18.02 -9.07
N GLU A 67 -10.01 -18.94 -9.17
CA GLU A 67 -10.82 -19.40 -8.04
C GLU A 67 -9.97 -19.89 -6.84
N ARG A 68 -8.78 -20.42 -7.10
CA ARG A 68 -7.90 -20.99 -6.07
C ARG A 68 -6.89 -19.99 -5.52
N THR A 69 -6.55 -18.96 -6.29
CA THR A 69 -5.43 -18.04 -5.99
C THR A 69 -5.85 -16.57 -5.82
N GLY A 70 -7.05 -16.19 -6.25
CA GLY A 70 -7.59 -14.84 -6.10
C GLY A 70 -8.11 -14.50 -4.71
N ARG A 71 -8.13 -15.48 -3.78
CA ARG A 71 -8.56 -15.27 -2.39
C ARG A 71 -7.60 -15.96 -1.43
N VAL A 72 -6.46 -15.34 -1.20
CA VAL A 72 -5.47 -15.81 -0.22
C VAL A 72 -5.19 -14.70 0.80
N TRP A 73 -4.71 -15.09 1.98
CA TRP A 73 -4.17 -14.12 2.94
C TRP A 73 -2.89 -13.53 2.36
N ILE A 74 -2.88 -12.22 2.20
CA ILE A 74 -1.71 -11.44 1.80
C ILE A 74 -1.26 -10.56 2.97
N HIS A 75 0.01 -10.17 2.94
CA HIS A 75 0.61 -9.28 3.92
C HIS A 75 0.03 -7.87 3.82
N GLY A 76 -0.28 -7.42 2.61
CA GLY A 76 -0.80 -6.08 2.37
C GLY A 76 0.33 -5.06 2.26
N ASP A 77 1.16 -4.91 3.30
CA ASP A 77 2.31 -3.97 3.32
C ASP A 77 3.68 -4.67 3.18
N LEU A 78 3.83 -5.53 2.17
CA LEU A 78 5.10 -6.23 1.99
C LEU A 78 6.17 -5.28 1.42
N HIS A 79 7.18 -4.93 2.23
CA HIS A 79 8.33 -4.14 1.79
C HIS A 79 9.61 -4.53 2.54
N LEU A 80 10.78 -4.16 2.02
CA LEU A 80 12.08 -4.59 2.56
C LEU A 80 12.27 -4.37 4.07
N GLU A 81 11.70 -3.29 4.63
CA GLU A 81 11.82 -3.02 6.08
C GLU A 81 10.95 -3.95 6.97
N ASN A 82 10.01 -4.69 6.38
CA ASN A 82 9.20 -5.69 7.08
C ASN A 82 9.84 -7.09 7.02
N PHE A 83 10.95 -7.26 6.29
CA PHE A 83 11.77 -8.47 6.33
C PHE A 83 12.89 -8.33 7.34
N GLY A 84 13.11 -9.36 8.14
CA GLY A 84 14.14 -9.30 9.16
C GLY A 84 14.53 -10.66 9.70
N THR A 85 15.51 -10.63 10.60
CA THR A 85 15.86 -11.78 11.42
C THR A 85 15.27 -11.63 12.81
N TYR A 86 14.50 -12.63 13.22
CA TYR A 86 13.78 -12.64 14.49
C TYR A 86 14.16 -13.88 15.29
N MET A 87 14.09 -13.78 16.61
CA MET A 87 14.26 -14.95 17.47
C MET A 87 12.91 -15.65 17.62
N ASN A 88 12.83 -16.91 17.19
CA ASN A 88 11.62 -17.71 17.36
C ASN A 88 11.44 -18.13 18.84
N SER A 89 10.31 -18.77 19.15
CA SER A 89 9.99 -19.23 20.52
C SER A 89 10.98 -20.25 21.11
N GLU A 90 11.80 -20.87 20.26
CA GLU A 90 12.83 -21.84 20.64
C GLU A 90 14.24 -21.20 20.78
N GLY A 91 14.34 -19.88 20.66
CA GLY A 91 15.62 -19.16 20.76
C GLY A 91 16.48 -19.21 19.50
N THR A 92 15.92 -19.66 18.38
CA THR A 92 16.63 -19.74 17.09
C THR A 92 16.36 -18.51 16.25
N LEU A 93 17.42 -17.93 15.67
CA LEU A 93 17.27 -16.84 14.69
C LEU A 93 16.69 -17.40 13.39
N VAL A 94 15.56 -16.85 12.98
CA VAL A 94 14.84 -17.18 11.75
C VAL A 94 14.72 -15.93 10.89
N PHE A 95 14.71 -16.11 9.57
CA PHE A 95 14.30 -15.06 8.64
C PHE A 95 12.77 -15.10 8.53
N ASP A 96 12.12 -13.97 8.79
CA ASP A 96 10.66 -13.87 8.80
C ASP A 96 10.19 -12.49 8.32
N VAL A 97 8.89 -12.34 8.18
CA VAL A 97 8.20 -11.08 7.90
C VAL A 97 7.40 -10.65 9.13
N ASN A 98 7.31 -9.36 9.40
CA ASN A 98 6.51 -8.79 10.48
C ASN A 98 5.53 -7.71 9.98
N ASP A 99 4.65 -7.25 10.89
CA ASP A 99 3.71 -6.15 10.67
C ASP A 99 2.52 -6.48 9.74
N PHE A 100 1.58 -7.28 10.26
CA PHE A 100 0.40 -7.78 9.54
C PHE A 100 -0.85 -6.91 9.76
N ASP A 101 -0.70 -5.62 10.08
CA ASP A 101 -1.84 -4.73 10.33
C ASP A 101 -2.62 -4.39 9.05
N GLU A 102 -1.94 -4.38 7.90
CA GLU A 102 -2.52 -4.28 6.57
C GLU A 102 -2.86 -5.66 5.94
N ALA A 103 -2.81 -6.76 6.69
CA ALA A 103 -3.09 -8.08 6.13
C ALA A 103 -4.59 -8.28 5.82
N TYR A 104 -4.91 -8.78 4.63
CA TYR A 104 -6.29 -9.08 4.23
C TYR A 104 -6.36 -10.20 3.17
N VAL A 105 -7.58 -10.62 2.81
CA VAL A 105 -7.79 -11.64 1.77
C VAL A 105 -7.87 -10.99 0.39
N GLY A 106 -6.90 -11.26 -0.48
CA GLY A 106 -6.80 -10.68 -1.82
C GLY A 106 -6.08 -11.58 -2.81
N HIS A 107 -5.71 -11.01 -3.97
CA HIS A 107 -4.90 -11.72 -4.96
C HIS A 107 -3.45 -11.78 -4.46
N PHE A 108 -2.84 -12.96 -4.46
CA PHE A 108 -1.45 -13.13 -4.01
C PHE A 108 -0.44 -12.26 -4.77
N THR A 109 -0.76 -11.95 -6.02
CA THR A 109 0.02 -11.12 -6.94
C THR A 109 0.14 -9.67 -6.49
N TRP A 110 -0.72 -9.19 -5.59
CA TRP A 110 -0.65 -7.83 -5.07
C TRP A 110 0.59 -7.63 -4.22
N ASP A 111 0.93 -8.59 -3.34
CA ASP A 111 2.19 -8.58 -2.59
C ASP A 111 3.41 -8.74 -3.50
N LEU A 112 3.29 -9.48 -4.61
CA LEU A 112 4.39 -9.67 -5.56
C LEU A 112 4.68 -8.44 -6.44
N ARG A 113 3.72 -7.53 -6.58
CA ARG A 113 3.83 -6.32 -7.42
C ARG A 113 4.19 -5.06 -6.64
N ARG A 114 4.13 -5.10 -5.30
CA ARG A 114 4.40 -3.95 -4.41
C ARG A 114 5.90 -3.69 -4.25
#